data_AF-A0A1I5W503-F1
#
_entry.id   AF-A0A1I5W503-F1
#
_cell.length_a   1.000
_cell.length_b   1.000
_cell.length_c   1.000
_cell.angle_alpha   90.00
_cell.angle_beta   90.00
_cell.angle_gamma   90.00
#
_symmetry.space_group_name_H-M   'P 1'
#
loop_
_entity.id
_entity.type
_entity.pdbx_description
1 polymer ?
#
loop_
_entity_poly.entity_id
_entity_poly.type
_entity_poly.pdbx_seq_one_letter_code
_entity_poly.pdbx_strand_id
1 'polypeptide(L)'
;MKRIISCACVALMGGLLFLGAQKDVKGSNATNGNEELSKMWTAMDHDPISVADYDMKDYVTLGEYRGIEVEVPTVKVDKELVIQAINQALTQYPDYEKTDKKVVEKGDVANIDYEGKIDGKKFEGGSAKDYPLTIGSGQFIPGFEEGLVGAKVGETKEVKVTFPKDYDEETLAGKKAVFTVKVNSIGQEVYHTFDDVTDEFVKENLGYDTVDDLFNYVFNYQKDEAEKNKESASKEAMMDVLLKNSKVTVPKELLEYKIREYLSNFVSGVVESGGKVGDYLQQMYQSTPTQFEKKVTAQMKKSIQAQMVLYTVANKEKLEADKEGYDSYVQAFVSHYQYESKKQLFKEFPEKELKLAYRANKATEFILKQAKITYTEQKATKE
;
A
#
# COMPACT_ATOMS: atom_id res chain seq x y z
N MET A 1 -32.24 10.39 9.89
CA MET A 1 -31.15 9.43 9.67
C MET A 1 -30.36 9.87 8.43
N LYS A 2 -29.28 10.63 8.62
CA LYS A 2 -28.36 10.98 7.52
C LYS A 2 -27.56 9.72 7.19
N ARG A 3 -27.73 9.18 5.98
CA ARG A 3 -26.90 8.08 5.48
C ARG A 3 -25.49 8.62 5.30
N ILE A 4 -24.57 8.23 6.18
CA ILE A 4 -23.14 8.39 5.97
C ILE A 4 -22.82 7.44 4.81
N ILE A 5 -22.61 7.99 3.61
CA ILE A 5 -22.07 7.23 2.49
C ILE A 5 -20.63 6.88 2.89
N SER A 6 -20.42 5.62 3.29
CA SER A 6 -19.12 5.07 3.62
C SER A 6 -18.13 5.35 2.48
N CYS A 7 -16.96 5.93 2.80
CA CYS A 7 -15.87 6.17 1.85
C CYS A 7 -15.42 4.91 1.07
N ALA A 8 -15.83 3.71 1.50
CA ALA A 8 -15.59 2.45 0.80
C ALA A 8 -16.23 2.39 -0.62
N CYS A 9 -17.25 3.19 -0.92
CA CYS A 9 -17.82 3.26 -2.27
C CYS A 9 -16.93 3.97 -3.31
N VAL A 10 -15.95 4.78 -2.88
CA VAL A 10 -15.01 5.43 -3.81
C VAL A 10 -13.87 4.47 -4.20
N ALA A 11 -13.47 3.56 -3.31
CA ALA A 11 -12.28 2.73 -3.50
C ALA A 11 -12.43 1.59 -4.52
N LEU A 12 -13.59 0.92 -4.61
CA LEU A 12 -13.75 -0.24 -5.52
C LEU A 12 -13.94 0.14 -6.99
N MET A 13 -14.35 1.37 -7.28
CA MET A 13 -14.20 1.98 -8.61
C MET A 13 -13.03 2.97 -8.68
N GLY A 14 -12.17 3.02 -7.65
CA GLY A 14 -10.93 3.80 -7.66
C GLY A 14 -9.94 3.28 -8.70
N GLY A 15 -10.00 1.98 -9.04
CA GLY A 15 -9.24 1.41 -10.15
C GLY A 15 -9.68 1.88 -11.55
N LEU A 16 -10.81 2.61 -11.66
CA LEU A 16 -11.37 3.10 -12.93
C LEU A 16 -11.09 4.58 -13.18
N LEU A 17 -10.52 5.30 -12.22
CA LEU A 17 -10.21 6.72 -12.33
C LEU A 17 -8.72 6.94 -12.11
N PHE A 18 -7.90 6.39 -13.01
CA PHE A 18 -6.51 6.84 -13.21
C PHE A 18 -6.50 7.99 -14.23
N LEU A 19 -7.12 9.12 -13.90
CA LEU A 19 -6.98 10.35 -14.66
C LEU A 19 -6.02 11.26 -13.91
N GLY A 20 -4.73 11.04 -14.11
CA GLY A 20 -3.73 12.07 -13.87
C GLY A 20 -3.71 13.04 -15.06
N ALA A 21 -3.47 14.33 -14.81
CA ALA A 21 -3.17 15.27 -15.88
C ALA A 21 -1.93 14.76 -16.64
N GLN A 22 -2.12 14.41 -17.92
CA GLN A 22 -1.07 13.93 -18.80
C GLN A 22 -0.03 15.04 -18.96
N LYS A 23 1.13 14.90 -18.30
CA LYS A 23 2.28 15.78 -18.51
C LYS A 23 3.24 15.12 -19.48
N ASP A 24 3.79 15.92 -20.39
CA ASP A 24 4.83 15.49 -21.32
C ASP A 24 6.06 14.96 -20.55
N VAL A 25 6.18 13.64 -20.42
CA VAL A 25 7.43 13.00 -19.96
C VAL A 25 8.42 13.01 -21.13
N LYS A 26 9.08 14.14 -21.35
CA LYS A 26 10.23 14.23 -22.27
C LYS A 26 11.51 13.88 -21.50
N GLY A 27 12.14 12.74 -21.81
CA GLY A 27 13.55 12.55 -21.45
C GLY A 27 14.03 11.11 -21.30
N SER A 28 15.26 10.86 -21.79
CA SER A 28 16.01 9.60 -21.79
C SER A 28 16.21 8.92 -20.43
N ASN A 29 15.86 9.57 -19.32
CA ASN A 29 16.06 9.04 -17.97
C ASN A 29 14.98 8.02 -17.55
N ALA A 30 13.77 8.06 -18.14
CA ALA A 30 12.68 7.15 -17.78
C ALA A 30 12.91 5.70 -18.25
N THR A 31 13.65 5.53 -19.35
CA THR A 31 13.71 4.27 -20.12
C THR A 31 15.09 3.61 -20.09
N ASN A 32 16.10 4.21 -19.46
CA ASN A 32 17.51 3.78 -19.56
C ASN A 32 17.98 3.61 -21.04
N GLY A 33 17.37 4.33 -22.00
CA GLY A 33 17.64 4.14 -23.43
C GLY A 33 17.03 2.87 -24.05
N ASN A 34 16.16 2.16 -23.33
CA ASN A 34 15.41 1.02 -23.87
C ASN A 34 14.29 1.52 -24.78
N GLU A 35 14.38 1.16 -26.06
CA GLU A 35 13.47 1.58 -27.12
C GLU A 35 12.05 0.99 -26.97
N GLU A 36 11.91 -0.22 -26.43
CA GLU A 36 10.60 -0.80 -26.11
C GLU A 36 9.94 -0.02 -24.98
N LEU A 37 10.69 0.33 -23.94
CA LEU A 37 10.19 1.16 -22.84
C LEU A 37 9.73 2.54 -23.31
N SER A 38 10.47 3.13 -24.26
CA SER A 38 10.13 4.41 -24.85
C SER A 38 8.82 4.36 -25.65
N LYS A 39 8.63 3.31 -26.45
CA LYS A 39 7.42 3.12 -27.28
C LYS A 39 6.18 2.85 -26.44
N MET A 40 6.31 2.14 -25.33
CA MET A 40 5.19 1.79 -24.44
C MET A 40 4.56 3.03 -23.77
N TRP A 41 5.33 4.10 -23.56
CA TRP A 41 4.97 5.18 -22.64
C TRP A 41 5.01 6.58 -23.26
N THR A 42 5.24 6.65 -24.57
CA THR A 42 5.13 7.91 -25.32
C THR A 42 3.70 8.45 -25.21
N ALA A 43 3.55 9.74 -24.91
CA ALA A 43 2.25 10.42 -24.82
C ALA A 43 1.45 10.26 -26.12
N MET A 44 0.15 9.97 -26.01
CA MET A 44 -0.77 10.01 -27.15
C MET A 44 -1.13 11.45 -27.48
N ASP A 45 -1.07 11.79 -28.77
CA ASP A 45 -1.67 13.01 -29.34
C ASP A 45 -3.08 12.68 -29.85
N HIS A 46 -3.98 12.33 -28.92
CA HIS A 46 -5.37 12.00 -29.22
C HIS A 46 -6.29 12.54 -28.12
N ASP A 47 -7.49 12.95 -28.53
CA ASP A 47 -8.53 13.39 -27.60
C ASP A 47 -8.88 12.28 -26.59
N PRO A 48 -9.20 12.62 -25.34
CA PRO A 48 -9.62 11.64 -24.34
C PRO A 48 -10.81 10.80 -24.80
N ILE A 49 -10.68 9.47 -24.71
CA ILE A 49 -11.75 8.52 -25.08
C ILE A 49 -12.42 7.95 -23.83
N SER A 50 -13.75 8.00 -23.81
CA SER A 50 -14.58 7.50 -22.71
C SER A 50 -15.47 6.32 -23.13
N VAL A 51 -15.84 5.47 -22.17
CA VAL A 51 -16.91 4.48 -22.35
C VAL A 51 -18.22 5.16 -22.78
N ALA A 52 -18.50 6.38 -22.33
CA ALA A 52 -19.72 7.09 -22.68
C ALA A 52 -19.78 7.63 -24.11
N ASP A 53 -18.69 7.52 -24.86
CA ASP A 53 -18.68 7.88 -26.29
C ASP A 53 -19.23 6.75 -27.17
N TYR A 54 -19.49 5.58 -26.57
CA TYR A 54 -20.03 4.40 -27.24
C TYR A 54 -21.49 4.13 -26.83
N ASP A 55 -22.31 3.67 -27.77
CA ASP A 55 -23.64 3.18 -27.47
C ASP A 55 -23.56 1.75 -26.93
N MET A 56 -23.83 1.58 -25.63
CA MET A 56 -23.68 0.29 -24.95
C MET A 56 -24.47 -0.85 -25.60
N LYS A 57 -25.57 -0.57 -26.30
CA LYS A 57 -26.38 -1.62 -26.96
C LYS A 57 -25.59 -2.39 -28.04
N ASP A 58 -24.57 -1.76 -28.62
CA ASP A 58 -23.76 -2.35 -29.69
C ASP A 58 -22.62 -3.23 -29.13
N TYR A 59 -22.29 -3.06 -27.85
CA TYR A 59 -21.13 -3.67 -27.21
C TYR A 59 -21.44 -4.58 -26.03
N VAL A 60 -22.62 -4.43 -25.41
CA VAL A 60 -23.02 -5.15 -24.20
C VAL A 60 -24.36 -5.85 -24.43
N THR A 61 -24.35 -7.18 -24.28
CA THR A 61 -25.57 -7.96 -24.06
C THR A 61 -25.59 -8.39 -22.59
N LEU A 62 -26.48 -7.77 -21.80
CA LEU A 62 -26.63 -8.09 -20.39
C LEU A 62 -27.20 -9.49 -20.18
N GLY A 63 -26.55 -10.26 -19.31
CA GLY A 63 -27.12 -11.48 -18.75
C GLY A 63 -28.03 -11.21 -17.56
N GLU A 64 -28.18 -12.23 -16.71
CA GLU A 64 -28.90 -12.10 -15.44
C GLU A 64 -28.06 -11.31 -14.43
N TYR A 65 -28.63 -10.22 -13.91
CA TYR A 65 -28.00 -9.30 -12.93
C TYR A 65 -28.86 -9.05 -11.70
N ARG A 66 -30.08 -9.59 -11.64
CA ARG A 66 -30.99 -9.49 -10.48
C ARG A 66 -31.04 -10.84 -9.78
N GLY A 67 -31.05 -10.83 -8.45
CA GLY A 67 -31.15 -12.09 -7.70
C GLY A 67 -29.94 -13.01 -7.84
N ILE A 68 -28.82 -12.51 -8.35
CA ILE A 68 -27.62 -13.32 -8.60
C ILE A 68 -27.11 -13.94 -7.32
N GLU A 69 -26.61 -15.16 -7.43
CA GLU A 69 -26.01 -15.90 -6.31
C GLU A 69 -24.51 -15.63 -6.30
N VAL A 70 -24.02 -15.19 -5.14
CA VAL A 70 -22.63 -14.79 -4.96
C VAL A 70 -22.10 -15.45 -3.69
N GLU A 71 -20.98 -16.15 -3.80
CA GLU A 71 -20.28 -16.71 -2.65
C GLU A 71 -19.07 -15.82 -2.32
N VAL A 72 -18.95 -15.43 -1.06
CA VAL A 72 -17.91 -14.50 -0.59
C VAL A 72 -17.20 -15.12 0.61
N PRO A 73 -15.89 -15.44 0.51
CA PRO A 73 -15.12 -15.85 1.67
C PRO A 73 -14.93 -14.65 2.60
N THR A 74 -15.10 -14.86 3.91
CA THR A 74 -14.92 -13.83 4.93
C THR A 74 -13.99 -14.31 6.02
N VAL A 75 -13.14 -13.42 6.53
CA VAL A 75 -12.27 -13.74 7.66
C VAL A 75 -13.08 -13.71 8.94
N LYS A 76 -13.00 -14.79 9.71
CA LYS A 76 -13.54 -14.81 11.07
C LYS A 76 -12.59 -14.09 12.02
N VAL A 77 -13.09 -13.05 12.67
CA VAL A 77 -12.35 -12.35 13.74
C VAL A 77 -12.59 -13.07 15.05
N ASP A 78 -11.71 -14.00 15.39
CA ASP A 78 -11.69 -14.72 16.66
C ASP A 78 -10.55 -14.24 17.58
N LYS A 79 -10.54 -14.77 18.81
CA LYS A 79 -9.55 -14.39 19.82
C LYS A 79 -8.14 -14.73 19.36
N GLU A 80 -7.97 -15.87 18.70
CA GLU A 80 -6.69 -16.34 18.20
C GLU A 80 -6.10 -15.39 17.14
N LEU A 81 -6.92 -14.86 16.22
CA LEU A 81 -6.48 -13.86 15.25
C LEU A 81 -5.99 -12.58 15.93
N VAL A 82 -6.73 -12.10 16.95
CA VAL A 82 -6.34 -10.89 17.69
C VAL A 82 -5.04 -11.10 18.45
N ILE A 83 -4.89 -12.24 19.13
CA ILE A 83 -3.66 -12.59 19.84
C ILE A 83 -2.48 -12.68 18.87
N GLN A 84 -2.66 -13.26 17.68
CA GLN A 84 -1.61 -13.31 16.66
C GLN A 84 -1.17 -11.92 16.23
N ALA A 85 -2.12 -11.02 15.97
CA ALA A 85 -1.82 -9.63 15.61
C ALA A 85 -1.08 -8.89 16.74
N ILE A 86 -1.47 -9.11 18.00
CA ILE A 86 -0.78 -8.51 19.16
C ILE A 86 0.63 -9.09 19.29
N ASN A 87 0.79 -10.42 19.22
CA ASN A 87 2.12 -11.05 19.28
C ASN A 87 3.04 -10.53 18.19
N GLN A 88 2.53 -10.34 16.97
CA GLN A 88 3.29 -9.76 15.87
C GLN A 88 3.70 -8.30 16.12
N ALA A 89 2.87 -7.53 16.81
CA ALA A 89 3.21 -6.17 17.23
C ALA A 89 4.26 -6.18 18.36
N LEU A 90 4.16 -7.11 19.31
CA LEU A 90 5.11 -7.26 20.42
C LEU A 90 6.53 -7.59 19.94
N THR A 91 6.70 -8.23 18.77
CA THR A 91 8.04 -8.48 18.23
C THR A 91 8.83 -7.20 17.89
N GLN A 92 8.16 -6.05 17.79
CA GLN A 92 8.81 -4.75 17.56
C GLN A 92 9.41 -4.16 18.85
N TYR A 93 9.11 -4.76 20.00
CA TYR A 93 9.52 -4.30 21.33
C TYR A 93 10.20 -5.44 22.09
N PRO A 94 11.38 -5.90 21.65
CA PRO A 94 12.12 -6.93 22.37
C PRO A 94 12.65 -6.40 23.69
N ASP A 95 12.56 -7.24 24.71
CA ASP A 95 13.45 -7.17 25.87
C ASP A 95 14.80 -7.82 25.53
N TYR A 96 15.80 -7.53 26.36
CA TYR A 96 17.16 -8.01 26.16
C TYR A 96 17.65 -8.80 27.36
N GLU A 97 17.81 -10.11 27.17
CA GLU A 97 18.36 -10.99 28.19
C GLU A 97 19.85 -11.21 27.98
N LYS A 98 20.63 -11.04 29.05
CA LYS A 98 22.07 -11.29 29.03
C LYS A 98 22.36 -12.79 28.92
N THR A 99 23.28 -13.13 28.03
CA THR A 99 23.79 -14.49 27.85
C THR A 99 25.16 -14.69 28.53
N ASP A 100 25.61 -15.95 28.55
CA ASP A 100 26.96 -16.29 29.01
C ASP A 100 28.06 -16.10 27.95
N LYS A 101 27.70 -15.75 26.70
CA LYS A 101 28.66 -15.51 25.63
C LYS A 101 29.71 -14.46 26.03
N LYS A 102 30.95 -14.69 25.59
CA LYS A 102 32.10 -13.84 25.92
C LYS A 102 32.71 -13.12 24.73
N VAL A 103 32.36 -13.53 23.51
CA VAL A 103 32.92 -13.01 22.26
C VAL A 103 31.75 -12.69 21.34
N VAL A 104 31.76 -11.50 20.75
CA VAL A 104 30.72 -11.01 19.84
C VAL A 104 30.78 -11.75 18.50
N GLU A 105 29.64 -12.26 18.05
CA GLU A 105 29.44 -12.85 16.73
C GLU A 105 28.35 -12.10 15.95
N LYS A 106 28.29 -12.33 14.63
CA LYS A 106 27.19 -11.80 13.82
C LYS A 106 25.87 -12.43 14.26
N GLY A 107 24.84 -11.61 14.45
CA GLY A 107 23.52 -12.00 14.96
C GLY A 107 23.35 -11.86 16.48
N ASP A 108 24.43 -11.59 17.23
CA ASP A 108 24.33 -11.31 18.66
C ASP A 108 23.77 -9.91 18.93
N VAL A 109 23.10 -9.72 20.07
CA VAL A 109 22.82 -8.39 20.60
C VAL A 109 23.96 -7.98 21.53
N ALA A 110 24.76 -7.00 21.16
CA ALA A 110 25.78 -6.43 22.02
C ALA A 110 25.21 -5.22 22.77
N ASN A 111 25.21 -5.25 24.10
CA ASN A 111 25.01 -4.05 24.91
C ASN A 111 26.30 -3.22 24.88
N ILE A 112 26.27 -2.01 24.33
CA ILE A 112 27.46 -1.20 24.12
C ILE A 112 27.35 0.20 24.71
N ASP A 113 28.50 0.72 25.17
CA ASP A 113 28.70 2.16 25.32
C ASP A 113 29.53 2.63 24.13
N TYR A 114 29.13 3.70 23.46
CA TYR A 114 29.93 4.26 22.37
C TYR A 114 30.07 5.77 22.45
N GLU A 115 31.20 6.26 21.98
CA GLU A 115 31.50 7.68 21.83
C GLU A 115 32.22 7.93 20.50
N GLY A 116 31.56 8.62 19.59
CA GLY A 116 32.03 8.99 18.28
C GLY A 116 32.70 10.36 18.26
N LYS A 117 33.81 10.46 17.51
CA LYS A 117 34.53 11.70 17.27
C LYS A 117 34.86 11.87 15.79
N ILE A 118 34.71 13.09 15.29
CA ILE A 118 35.20 13.54 13.99
C ILE A 118 36.29 14.59 14.26
N ASP A 119 37.48 14.39 13.69
CA ASP A 119 38.64 15.26 13.92
C ASP A 119 38.92 15.53 15.43
N GLY A 120 38.71 14.50 16.26
CA GLY A 120 38.90 14.54 17.70
C GLY A 120 37.78 15.22 18.50
N LYS A 121 36.75 15.76 17.85
CA LYS A 121 35.59 16.41 18.50
C LYS A 121 34.37 15.50 18.49
N LYS A 122 33.64 15.45 19.61
CA LYS A 122 32.33 14.77 19.69
C LYS A 122 31.33 15.49 18.80
N PHE A 123 30.36 14.75 18.29
CA PHE A 123 29.22 15.29 17.53
C PHE A 123 27.91 14.79 18.14
N GLU A 124 26.82 15.51 17.88
CA GLU A 124 25.49 15.19 18.38
C GLU A 124 24.99 13.85 17.80
N GLY A 125 24.31 13.04 18.62
CA GLY A 125 23.92 11.67 18.25
C GLY A 125 25.07 10.66 18.19
N GLY A 126 26.33 11.09 18.35
CA GLY A 126 27.51 10.25 18.27
C GLY A 126 27.82 9.42 19.53
N SER A 127 27.00 9.48 20.58
CA SER A 127 27.27 8.74 21.82
C SER A 127 26.02 8.22 22.49
N ALA A 128 26.07 6.99 23.00
CA ALA A 128 25.07 6.41 23.87
C ALA A 128 25.73 5.50 24.91
N LYS A 129 24.97 5.17 25.95
CA LYS A 129 25.33 4.17 26.97
C LYS A 129 24.25 3.12 27.03
N ASP A 130 24.65 1.90 27.41
CA ASP A 130 23.77 0.75 27.53
C ASP A 130 22.86 0.55 26.31
N TYR A 131 23.43 0.75 25.11
CA TYR A 131 22.70 0.65 23.86
C TYR A 131 22.70 -0.81 23.37
N PRO A 132 21.54 -1.46 23.19
CA PRO A 132 21.46 -2.78 22.60
C PRO A 132 21.61 -2.70 21.08
N LEU A 133 22.66 -3.30 20.54
CA LEU A 133 22.94 -3.33 19.10
C LEU A 133 22.96 -4.77 18.58
N THR A 134 22.03 -5.10 17.69
CA THR A 134 22.04 -6.37 16.96
C THR A 134 23.11 -6.33 15.86
N ILE A 135 24.13 -7.17 15.98
CA ILE A 135 25.32 -7.15 15.12
C ILE A 135 25.00 -7.76 13.75
N GLY A 136 25.14 -6.96 12.70
CA GLY A 136 24.78 -7.30 11.33
C GLY A 136 23.34 -6.91 10.95
N SER A 137 22.67 -6.08 11.76
CA SER A 137 21.35 -5.53 11.46
C SER A 137 21.42 -4.43 10.38
N GLY A 138 22.57 -3.77 10.24
CA GLY A 138 22.73 -2.63 9.33
C GLY A 138 22.03 -1.36 9.82
N GLN A 139 21.68 -1.30 11.11
CA GLN A 139 21.13 -0.10 11.74
C GLN A 139 22.19 0.99 11.90
N PHE A 140 23.46 0.61 12.05
CA PHE A 140 24.58 1.54 12.14
C PHE A 140 25.29 1.70 10.79
N ILE A 141 26.11 2.75 10.70
CA ILE A 141 26.88 3.04 9.49
C ILE A 141 27.81 1.86 9.11
N PRO A 142 27.99 1.58 7.80
CA PRO A 142 28.80 0.46 7.34
C PRO A 142 30.20 0.43 7.95
N GLY A 143 30.62 -0.75 8.42
CA GLY A 143 31.89 -0.97 9.08
C GLY A 143 31.85 -0.80 10.60
N PHE A 144 30.78 -0.24 11.17
CA PHE A 144 30.65 -0.10 12.62
C PHE A 144 30.43 -1.47 13.28
N GLU A 145 29.39 -2.19 12.85
CA GLU A 145 28.98 -3.48 13.43
C GLU A 145 30.03 -4.56 13.16
N GLU A 146 30.59 -4.60 11.95
CA GLU A 146 31.66 -5.54 11.58
C GLU A 146 32.93 -5.30 12.41
N GLY A 147 33.17 -4.06 12.83
CA GLY A 147 34.29 -3.70 13.70
C GLY A 147 34.19 -4.30 15.10
N LEU A 148 32.99 -4.66 15.55
CA LEU A 148 32.74 -5.24 16.87
C LEU A 148 32.79 -6.77 16.89
N VAL A 149 32.68 -7.44 15.74
CA VAL A 149 32.81 -8.90 15.67
C VAL A 149 34.17 -9.35 16.21
N GLY A 150 34.15 -10.34 17.09
CA GLY A 150 35.33 -10.87 17.79
C GLY A 150 35.75 -10.09 19.04
N ALA A 151 35.12 -8.94 19.36
CA ALA A 151 35.37 -8.22 20.60
C ALA A 151 34.88 -9.04 21.81
N LYS A 152 35.61 -8.95 22.92
CA LYS A 152 35.25 -9.63 24.17
C LYS A 152 34.35 -8.76 25.04
N VAL A 153 33.50 -9.39 25.85
CA VAL A 153 32.77 -8.69 26.92
C VAL A 153 33.77 -8.00 27.86
N GLY A 154 33.55 -6.71 28.11
CA GLY A 154 34.42 -5.82 28.88
C GLY A 154 35.52 -5.15 28.06
N GLU A 155 35.71 -5.52 26.79
CA GLU A 155 36.70 -4.92 25.90
C GLU A 155 36.23 -3.55 25.41
N THR A 156 37.17 -2.60 25.35
CA THR A 156 37.00 -1.31 24.68
C THR A 156 37.84 -1.31 23.41
N LYS A 157 37.21 -0.96 22.29
CA LYS A 157 37.81 -0.98 20.95
C LYS A 157 37.57 0.35 20.23
N GLU A 158 38.54 0.76 19.42
CA GLU A 158 38.33 1.86 18.47
C GLU A 158 37.83 1.30 17.14
N VAL A 159 36.69 1.81 16.69
CA VAL A 159 36.06 1.47 15.43
C VAL A 159 36.14 2.68 14.51
N LYS A 160 36.85 2.53 13.37
CA LYS A 160 37.08 3.61 12.41
C LYS A 160 36.16 3.42 11.22
N VAL A 161 35.31 4.40 10.97
CA VAL A 161 34.25 4.34 9.96
C VAL A 161 34.23 5.63 9.16
N THR A 162 33.62 5.56 7.97
CA THR A 162 33.37 6.73 7.13
C THR A 162 31.88 6.79 6.89
N PHE A 163 31.27 7.94 7.19
CA PHE A 163 29.86 8.15 6.89
C PHE A 163 29.64 8.04 5.37
N PRO A 164 28.52 7.43 4.91
CA PRO A 164 28.13 7.46 3.51
C PRO A 164 28.09 8.89 2.96
N LYS A 165 28.28 9.04 1.65
CA LYS A 165 28.26 10.37 1.00
C LYS A 165 26.83 10.95 0.93
N ASP A 166 25.85 10.07 0.99
CA ASP A 166 24.41 10.27 0.92
C ASP A 166 23.75 10.18 2.30
N TYR A 167 24.52 10.39 3.39
CA TYR A 167 23.98 10.38 4.74
C TYR A 167 23.05 11.59 4.96
N ASP A 168 21.89 11.35 5.59
CA ASP A 168 20.82 12.37 5.74
C ASP A 168 21.31 13.65 6.43
N GLU A 169 22.21 13.51 7.41
CA GLU A 169 22.85 14.65 8.07
C GLU A 169 24.06 15.12 7.25
N GLU A 170 23.87 16.18 6.45
CA GLU A 170 24.89 16.76 5.56
C GLU A 170 26.21 17.10 6.30
N THR A 171 26.11 17.45 7.59
CA THR A 171 27.29 17.78 8.39
C THR A 171 28.15 16.56 8.73
N LEU A 172 27.64 15.33 8.58
CA LEU A 172 28.35 14.07 8.82
C LEU A 172 28.73 13.36 7.51
N ALA A 173 28.00 13.60 6.42
CA ALA A 173 28.18 12.94 5.14
C ALA A 173 29.64 12.92 4.65
N GLY A 174 30.13 11.73 4.30
CA GLY A 174 31.50 11.52 3.80
C GLY A 174 32.63 11.73 4.81
N LYS A 175 32.34 12.11 6.05
CA LYS A 175 33.38 12.35 7.08
C LYS A 175 33.87 11.05 7.70
N LYS A 176 35.13 11.05 8.13
CA LYS A 176 35.72 9.95 8.88
C LYS A 176 35.47 10.16 10.37
N ALA A 177 34.98 9.13 11.03
CA ALA A 177 34.76 9.12 12.47
C ALA A 177 35.50 7.96 13.13
N VAL A 178 35.90 8.19 14.38
CA VAL A 178 36.44 7.17 15.27
C VAL A 178 35.49 7.04 16.44
N PHE A 179 34.97 5.83 16.63
CA PHE A 179 34.13 5.48 17.76
C PHE A 179 34.94 4.68 18.77
N THR A 180 34.96 5.13 20.02
CA THR A 180 35.40 4.31 21.13
C THR A 180 34.18 3.54 21.61
N VAL A 181 34.18 2.22 21.44
CA VAL A 181 33.06 1.34 21.78
C VAL A 181 33.50 0.35 22.85
N LYS A 182 32.71 0.24 23.92
CA LYS A 182 32.90 -0.75 24.98
C LYS A 182 31.76 -1.76 24.92
N VAL A 183 32.08 -3.05 24.90
CA VAL A 183 31.08 -4.12 24.97
C VAL A 183 30.80 -4.44 26.43
N ASN A 184 29.61 -4.09 26.92
CA ASN A 184 29.20 -4.32 28.31
C ASN A 184 28.73 -5.75 28.54
N SER A 185 27.94 -6.30 27.62
CA SER A 185 27.43 -7.66 27.66
C SER A 185 26.96 -8.11 26.28
N ILE A 186 26.79 -9.42 26.12
CA ILE A 186 26.14 -10.02 24.94
C ILE A 186 24.83 -10.62 25.40
N GLY A 187 23.76 -10.29 24.71
CA GLY A 187 22.41 -10.72 24.98
C GLY A 187 21.73 -11.33 23.76
N GLN A 188 20.46 -11.65 23.95
CA GLN A 188 19.53 -12.05 22.90
C GLN A 188 18.23 -11.26 23.06
N GLU A 189 17.53 -11.04 21.95
CA GLU A 189 16.16 -10.51 21.97
C GLU A 189 15.22 -11.57 22.58
N VAL A 190 14.38 -11.12 23.49
CA VAL A 190 13.29 -11.90 24.07
C VAL A 190 12.02 -11.10 23.86
N TYR A 191 10.98 -11.75 23.33
CA TYR A 191 9.73 -11.08 23.00
C TYR A 191 8.66 -11.49 23.98
N HIS A 192 7.86 -10.50 24.37
CA HIS A 192 6.62 -10.76 25.07
C HIS A 192 5.60 -11.43 24.15
N THR A 193 4.75 -12.23 24.76
CA THR A 193 3.54 -12.74 24.15
C THR A 193 2.33 -12.14 24.85
N PHE A 194 1.16 -12.22 24.22
CA PHE A 194 -0.09 -11.83 24.85
C PHE A 194 -0.32 -12.50 26.21
N ASP A 195 0.24 -13.70 26.42
CA ASP A 195 0.06 -14.46 27.66
C ASP A 195 0.95 -13.96 28.81
N ASP A 196 2.06 -13.26 28.53
CA ASP A 196 3.03 -12.81 29.54
C ASP A 196 3.20 -11.28 29.62
N VAL A 197 2.69 -10.55 28.63
CA VAL A 197 2.77 -9.08 28.59
C VAL A 197 1.99 -8.48 29.76
N THR A 198 2.53 -7.41 30.34
CA THR A 198 1.93 -6.72 31.50
C THR A 198 1.34 -5.37 31.11
N ASP A 199 0.42 -4.84 31.93
CA ASP A 199 -0.16 -3.50 31.74
C ASP A 199 0.94 -2.42 31.70
N GLU A 200 1.95 -2.54 32.56
CA GLU A 200 3.10 -1.62 32.58
C GLU A 200 3.85 -1.62 31.23
N PHE A 201 4.13 -2.81 30.69
CA PHE A 201 4.80 -2.95 29.39
C PHE A 201 3.98 -2.31 28.26
N VAL A 202 2.68 -2.61 28.21
CA VAL A 202 1.76 -2.07 27.20
C VAL A 202 1.69 -0.55 27.29
N LYS A 203 1.68 0.01 28.51
CA LYS A 203 1.64 1.45 28.73
C LYS A 203 2.90 2.15 28.29
N GLU A 204 4.06 1.61 28.63
CA GLU A 204 5.36 2.22 28.32
C GLU A 204 5.72 2.10 26.83
N ASN A 205 5.37 0.99 26.18
CA ASN A 205 5.85 0.67 24.83
C ASN A 205 4.80 0.85 23.73
N LEU A 206 3.52 0.61 24.04
CA LEU A 206 2.43 0.59 23.06
C LEU A 206 1.41 1.72 23.25
N GLY A 207 1.45 2.42 24.39
CA GLY A 207 0.61 3.58 24.66
C GLY A 207 -0.86 3.26 25.00
N TYR A 208 -1.15 2.05 25.48
CA TYR A 208 -2.47 1.68 26.01
C TYR A 208 -2.40 1.49 27.53
N ASP A 209 -3.48 1.78 28.26
CA ASP A 209 -3.46 1.72 29.72
C ASP A 209 -3.36 0.29 30.28
N THR A 210 -3.96 -0.68 29.59
CA THR A 210 -3.98 -2.10 29.99
C THR A 210 -3.86 -3.05 28.80
N VAL A 211 -3.50 -4.32 29.06
CA VAL A 211 -3.51 -5.40 28.07
C VAL A 211 -4.92 -5.62 27.50
N ASP A 212 -5.96 -5.47 28.32
CA ASP A 212 -7.35 -5.57 27.89
C ASP A 212 -7.74 -4.43 26.94
N ASP A 213 -7.27 -3.20 27.17
CA ASP A 213 -7.50 -2.07 26.27
C ASP A 213 -6.84 -2.29 24.91
N LEU A 214 -5.59 -2.77 24.91
CA LEU A 214 -4.89 -3.18 23.69
C LEU A 214 -5.69 -4.27 22.94
N PHE A 215 -6.14 -5.30 23.64
CA PHE A 215 -6.92 -6.39 23.03
C PHE A 215 -8.20 -5.86 22.39
N ASN A 216 -8.97 -5.04 23.10
CA ASN A 216 -10.22 -4.49 22.61
C ASN A 216 -10.00 -3.57 21.41
N TYR A 217 -8.94 -2.76 21.42
CA TYR A 217 -8.58 -1.92 20.29
C TYR A 217 -8.28 -2.77 19.05
N VAL A 218 -7.38 -3.76 19.16
CA VAL A 218 -7.00 -4.62 18.03
C VAL A 218 -8.19 -5.44 17.54
N PHE A 219 -9.04 -5.96 18.45
CA PHE A 219 -10.27 -6.66 18.07
C PHE A 219 -11.22 -5.79 17.24
N ASN A 220 -11.48 -4.56 17.69
CA ASN A 220 -12.35 -3.63 16.96
C ASN A 220 -11.74 -3.23 15.61
N TYR A 221 -10.43 -2.98 15.57
CA TYR A 221 -9.72 -2.71 14.33
C TYR A 221 -9.88 -3.85 13.32
N GLN A 222 -9.60 -5.09 13.74
CA GLN A 222 -9.73 -6.28 12.90
C GLN A 222 -11.17 -6.51 12.43
N LYS A 223 -12.15 -6.24 13.29
CA LYS A 223 -13.58 -6.33 12.94
C LYS A 223 -13.97 -5.31 11.88
N ASP A 224 -13.53 -4.06 12.02
CA ASP A 224 -13.79 -3.01 11.05
C ASP A 224 -13.11 -3.29 9.70
N GLU A 225 -11.89 -3.85 9.74
CA GLU A 225 -11.18 -4.30 8.54
C GLU A 225 -11.92 -5.46 7.86
N ALA A 226 -12.35 -6.47 8.63
CA ALA A 226 -13.09 -7.60 8.11
C ALA A 226 -14.41 -7.19 7.44
N GLU A 227 -15.15 -6.21 8.00
CA GLU A 227 -16.39 -5.73 7.36
C GLU A 227 -16.11 -4.94 6.07
N LYS A 228 -15.05 -4.12 6.04
CA LYS A 228 -14.60 -3.43 4.80
C LYS A 228 -14.16 -4.43 3.72
N ASN A 229 -13.44 -5.47 4.11
CA ASN A 229 -12.98 -6.53 3.22
C ASN A 229 -14.16 -7.35 2.69
N LYS A 230 -15.13 -7.66 3.55
CA LYS A 230 -16.38 -8.33 3.16
C LYS A 230 -17.20 -7.51 2.16
N GLU A 231 -17.34 -6.20 2.38
CA GLU A 231 -18.02 -5.31 1.43
C GLU A 231 -17.29 -5.32 0.07
N SER A 232 -15.96 -5.24 0.10
CA SER A 232 -15.11 -5.25 -1.09
C SER A 232 -15.18 -6.55 -1.87
N ALA A 233 -15.00 -7.67 -1.19
CA ALA A 233 -15.08 -9.00 -1.77
C ALA A 233 -16.49 -9.30 -2.32
N SER A 234 -17.54 -8.79 -1.68
CA SER A 234 -18.91 -8.89 -2.19
C SER A 234 -19.08 -8.18 -3.53
N LYS A 235 -18.52 -6.96 -3.68
CA LYS A 235 -18.57 -6.22 -4.95
C LYS A 235 -17.75 -6.91 -6.03
N GLU A 236 -16.58 -7.43 -5.70
CA GLU A 236 -15.73 -8.16 -6.64
C GLU A 236 -16.40 -9.45 -7.14
N ALA A 237 -16.88 -10.29 -6.23
CA ALA A 237 -17.53 -11.55 -6.57
C ALA A 237 -18.83 -11.31 -7.36
N MET A 238 -19.61 -10.28 -6.99
CA MET A 238 -20.76 -9.82 -7.77
C MET A 238 -20.34 -9.43 -9.20
N MET A 239 -19.25 -8.67 -9.35
CA MET A 239 -18.76 -8.26 -10.67
C MET A 239 -18.35 -9.46 -11.53
N ASP A 240 -17.66 -10.44 -10.95
CA ASP A 240 -17.26 -11.65 -11.66
C ASP A 240 -18.46 -12.44 -12.18
N VAL A 241 -19.52 -12.57 -11.39
CA VAL A 241 -20.79 -13.19 -11.83
C VAL A 241 -21.43 -12.38 -12.96
N LEU A 242 -21.48 -11.05 -12.86
CA LEU A 242 -22.05 -10.18 -13.89
C LEU A 242 -21.30 -10.28 -15.22
N LEU A 243 -19.97 -10.30 -15.18
CA LEU A 243 -19.11 -10.44 -16.35
C LEU A 243 -19.24 -11.83 -16.97
N LYS A 244 -19.39 -12.89 -16.16
CA LYS A 244 -19.63 -14.25 -16.64
C LYS A 244 -20.99 -14.41 -17.33
N ASN A 245 -22.01 -13.73 -16.81
CA ASN A 245 -23.37 -13.81 -17.33
C ASN A 245 -23.57 -12.93 -18.59
N SER A 246 -22.74 -11.91 -18.78
CA SER A 246 -22.89 -10.93 -19.86
C SER A 246 -21.91 -11.15 -21.00
N LYS A 247 -22.27 -10.74 -22.22
CA LYS A 247 -21.34 -10.66 -23.34
C LYS A 247 -20.91 -9.22 -23.53
N VAL A 248 -19.60 -8.96 -23.45
CA VAL A 248 -19.03 -7.62 -23.55
C VAL A 248 -17.90 -7.59 -24.56
N THR A 249 -18.07 -6.77 -25.60
CA THR A 249 -17.04 -6.49 -26.61
C THR A 249 -16.43 -5.14 -26.28
N VAL A 250 -15.13 -5.12 -25.94
CA VAL A 250 -14.43 -3.86 -25.67
C VAL A 250 -13.96 -3.24 -27.00
N PRO A 251 -14.30 -1.97 -27.29
CA PRO A 251 -13.73 -1.27 -28.44
C PRO A 251 -12.20 -1.22 -28.37
N LYS A 252 -11.53 -1.58 -29.46
CA LYS A 252 -10.06 -1.65 -29.51
C LYS A 252 -9.41 -0.31 -29.16
N GLU A 253 -9.91 0.78 -29.74
CA GLU A 253 -9.39 2.13 -29.53
C GLU A 253 -9.50 2.57 -28.06
N LEU A 254 -10.65 2.30 -27.43
CA LEU A 254 -10.85 2.56 -26.01
C LEU A 254 -9.87 1.77 -25.14
N LEU A 255 -9.70 0.47 -25.41
CA LEU A 255 -8.78 -0.37 -24.65
C LEU A 255 -7.34 0.13 -24.74
N GLU A 256 -6.88 0.41 -25.96
CA GLU A 256 -5.52 0.92 -26.17
C GLU A 256 -5.31 2.29 -25.52
N TYR A 257 -6.30 3.18 -25.61
CA TYR A 257 -6.28 4.48 -24.94
C TYR A 257 -6.12 4.32 -23.42
N LYS A 258 -6.95 3.48 -22.78
CA LYS A 258 -6.90 3.26 -21.33
C LYS A 258 -5.62 2.58 -20.84
N ILE A 259 -5.06 1.66 -21.62
CA ILE A 259 -3.77 1.05 -21.31
C ILE A 259 -2.66 2.11 -21.33
N ARG A 260 -2.61 2.94 -22.38
CA ARG A 260 -1.58 3.98 -22.52
C ARG A 260 -1.72 5.07 -21.46
N GLU A 261 -2.95 5.51 -21.17
CA GLU A 261 -3.25 6.45 -20.09
C GLU A 261 -2.73 5.94 -18.74
N TYR A 262 -3.06 4.70 -18.37
CA TYR A 262 -2.59 4.08 -17.12
C TYR A 262 -1.06 4.01 -17.07
N LEU A 263 -0.43 3.49 -18.13
CA LEU A 263 1.03 3.31 -18.16
C LEU A 263 1.76 4.66 -18.14
N SER A 264 1.26 5.67 -18.85
CA SER A 264 1.83 7.02 -18.86
C SER A 264 1.79 7.65 -17.47
N ASN A 265 0.66 7.53 -16.76
CA ASN A 265 0.52 8.04 -15.39
C ASN A 265 1.45 7.29 -14.41
N PHE A 266 1.52 5.97 -14.52
CA PHE A 266 2.43 5.15 -13.71
C PHE A 266 3.90 5.57 -13.89
N VAL A 267 4.34 5.73 -15.14
CA VAL A 267 5.70 6.13 -15.48
C VAL A 267 6.01 7.54 -14.99
N SER A 268 5.09 8.47 -15.20
CA SER A 268 5.22 9.85 -14.73
C SER A 268 5.46 9.87 -13.22
N GLY A 269 4.67 9.13 -12.44
CA GLY A 269 4.83 9.03 -10.99
C GLY A 269 6.21 8.50 -10.56
N VAL A 270 6.70 7.44 -11.21
CA VAL A 270 8.02 6.87 -10.90
C VAL A 270 9.15 7.84 -11.28
N VAL A 271 9.04 8.55 -12.40
CA VAL A 271 10.07 9.50 -12.84
C VAL A 271 10.06 10.77 -11.99
N GLU A 272 8.89 11.28 -11.63
CA GLU A 272 8.74 12.44 -10.74
C GLU A 272 9.32 12.14 -9.34
N SER A 273 9.27 10.88 -8.88
CA SER A 273 9.95 10.46 -7.65
C SER A 273 11.46 10.20 -7.82
N GLY A 274 12.05 10.52 -8.97
CA GLY A 274 13.47 10.29 -9.28
C GLY A 274 13.83 8.85 -9.60
N GLY A 275 12.84 7.97 -9.73
CA GLY A 275 13.02 6.54 -9.97
C GLY A 275 13.25 6.19 -11.45
N LYS A 276 13.80 5.00 -11.67
CA LYS A 276 13.92 4.36 -12.99
C LYS A 276 12.86 3.28 -13.11
N VAL A 277 12.04 3.33 -14.15
CA VAL A 277 10.85 2.45 -14.23
C VAL A 277 11.21 0.97 -14.30
N GLY A 278 12.26 0.62 -15.05
CA GLY A 278 12.74 -0.77 -15.12
C GLY A 278 13.14 -1.33 -13.75
N ASP A 279 13.91 -0.55 -12.98
CA ASP A 279 14.36 -0.95 -11.64
C ASP A 279 13.18 -1.02 -10.67
N TYR A 280 12.27 -0.05 -10.74
CA TYR A 280 11.05 -0.02 -9.93
C TYR A 280 10.14 -1.24 -10.20
N LEU A 281 9.92 -1.60 -11.46
CA LEU A 281 9.15 -2.78 -11.83
C LEU A 281 9.79 -4.08 -11.33
N GLN A 282 11.13 -4.17 -11.38
CA GLN A 282 11.83 -5.34 -10.87
C GLN A 282 11.76 -5.44 -9.34
N GLN A 283 11.95 -4.32 -8.62
CA GLN A 283 11.96 -4.30 -7.16
C GLN A 283 10.56 -4.47 -6.57
N MET A 284 9.58 -3.72 -7.07
CA MET A 284 8.23 -3.67 -6.48
C MET A 284 7.30 -4.73 -7.04
N TYR A 285 7.45 -5.11 -8.32
CA TYR A 285 6.52 -6.00 -9.02
C TYR A 285 7.15 -7.31 -9.48
N GLN A 286 8.47 -7.47 -9.31
CA GLN A 286 9.24 -8.63 -9.78
C GLN A 286 8.89 -8.99 -11.24
N SER A 287 8.69 -7.97 -12.07
CA SER A 287 8.14 -8.11 -13.42
C SER A 287 8.96 -7.34 -14.43
N THR A 288 9.12 -7.91 -15.64
CA THR A 288 9.64 -7.15 -16.79
C THR A 288 8.60 -6.17 -17.31
N PRO A 289 8.98 -5.14 -18.08
CA PRO A 289 8.02 -4.21 -18.66
C PRO A 289 6.91 -4.87 -19.49
N THR A 290 7.27 -5.85 -20.33
CA THR A 290 6.31 -6.61 -21.14
C THR A 290 5.35 -7.44 -20.27
N GLN A 291 5.84 -8.03 -19.18
CA GLN A 291 4.98 -8.76 -18.24
C GLN A 291 4.02 -7.82 -17.51
N PHE A 292 4.50 -6.64 -17.12
CA PHE A 292 3.69 -5.62 -16.48
C PHE A 292 2.61 -5.10 -17.42
N GLU A 293 2.94 -4.75 -18.67
CA GLU A 293 1.97 -4.32 -19.68
C GLU A 293 0.91 -5.40 -19.95
N LYS A 294 1.28 -6.67 -20.02
CA LYS A 294 0.30 -7.77 -20.16
C LYS A 294 -0.67 -7.84 -18.98
N LYS A 295 -0.18 -7.68 -17.75
CA LYS A 295 -1.01 -7.62 -16.54
C LYS A 295 -1.96 -6.41 -16.60
N VAL A 296 -1.43 -5.22 -16.90
CA VAL A 296 -2.22 -3.99 -17.06
C VAL A 296 -3.27 -4.15 -18.15
N THR A 297 -2.93 -4.72 -19.31
CA THR A 297 -3.85 -4.96 -20.43
C THR A 297 -5.03 -5.83 -19.99
N ALA A 298 -4.75 -6.95 -19.29
CA ALA A 298 -5.79 -7.83 -18.80
C ALA A 298 -6.69 -7.12 -17.76
N GLN A 299 -6.08 -6.37 -16.84
CA GLN A 299 -6.79 -5.61 -15.81
C GLN A 299 -7.66 -4.50 -16.42
N MET A 300 -7.12 -3.71 -17.34
CA MET A 300 -7.85 -2.64 -18.04
C MET A 300 -9.01 -3.21 -18.85
N LYS A 301 -8.81 -4.33 -19.53
CA LYS A 301 -9.90 -5.00 -20.25
C LYS A 301 -11.02 -5.42 -19.29
N LYS A 302 -10.71 -6.09 -18.18
CA LYS A 302 -11.71 -6.48 -17.16
C LYS A 302 -12.43 -5.26 -16.58
N SER A 303 -11.68 -4.20 -16.29
CA SER A 303 -12.17 -2.93 -15.74
C SER A 303 -13.16 -2.23 -16.68
N ILE A 304 -12.81 -2.09 -17.96
CA ILE A 304 -13.69 -1.51 -18.98
C ILE A 304 -14.95 -2.37 -19.15
N GLN A 305 -14.81 -3.70 -19.18
CA GLN A 305 -15.97 -4.58 -19.28
C GLN A 305 -16.93 -4.40 -18.10
N ALA A 306 -16.40 -4.31 -16.88
CA ALA A 306 -17.18 -4.06 -15.67
C ALA A 306 -17.93 -2.72 -15.74
N GLN A 307 -17.24 -1.65 -16.14
CA GLN A 307 -17.83 -0.33 -16.30
C GLN A 307 -18.95 -0.33 -17.34
N MET A 308 -18.74 -0.97 -18.50
CA MET A 308 -19.74 -1.07 -19.57
C MET A 308 -20.99 -1.84 -19.10
N VAL A 309 -20.83 -2.94 -18.36
CA VAL A 309 -21.95 -3.72 -17.79
C VAL A 309 -22.74 -2.89 -16.78
N LEU A 310 -22.06 -2.29 -15.79
CA LEU A 310 -22.71 -1.44 -14.79
C LEU A 310 -23.43 -0.25 -15.42
N TYR A 311 -22.82 0.37 -16.44
CA TYR A 311 -23.43 1.47 -17.15
C TYR A 311 -24.68 1.04 -17.92
N THR A 312 -24.65 -0.15 -18.54
CA THR A 312 -25.82 -0.72 -19.21
C THR A 312 -26.94 -1.03 -18.23
N VAL A 313 -26.63 -1.53 -17.03
CA VAL A 313 -27.61 -1.72 -15.96
C VAL A 313 -28.17 -0.37 -15.50
N ALA A 314 -27.31 0.63 -15.27
CA ALA A 314 -27.74 1.98 -14.88
C ALA A 314 -28.71 2.60 -15.89
N ASN A 315 -28.43 2.44 -17.19
CA ASN A 315 -29.32 2.89 -18.27
C ASN A 315 -30.65 2.13 -18.25
N LYS A 316 -30.62 0.79 -18.17
CA LYS A 316 -31.82 -0.06 -18.16
C LYS A 316 -32.73 0.23 -16.97
N GLU A 317 -32.14 0.47 -15.81
CA GLU A 317 -32.83 0.74 -14.55
C GLU A 317 -33.11 2.23 -14.30
N LYS A 318 -32.71 3.10 -15.24
CA LYS A 318 -32.88 4.57 -15.16
C LYS A 318 -32.27 5.15 -13.88
N LEU A 319 -31.09 4.65 -13.51
CA LEU A 319 -30.32 5.12 -12.36
C LEU A 319 -29.57 6.39 -12.76
N GLU A 320 -30.24 7.52 -12.62
CA GLU A 320 -29.71 8.83 -12.97
C GLU A 320 -28.85 9.43 -11.86
N ALA A 321 -27.99 10.37 -12.25
CA ALA A 321 -27.23 11.19 -11.31
C ALA A 321 -28.16 12.24 -10.67
N ASP A 322 -28.72 11.92 -9.51
CA ASP A 322 -29.50 12.87 -8.72
C ASP A 322 -28.59 13.95 -8.12
N LYS A 323 -29.07 15.19 -8.09
CA LYS A 323 -28.24 16.35 -7.73
C LYS A 323 -27.62 16.22 -6.34
N GLU A 324 -28.44 15.91 -5.33
CA GLU A 324 -28.01 15.86 -3.92
C GLU A 324 -26.99 14.73 -3.66
N GLY A 325 -27.25 13.53 -4.19
CA GLY A 325 -26.36 12.40 -4.04
C GLY A 325 -25.07 12.56 -4.84
N TYR A 326 -25.15 13.11 -6.06
CA TYR A 326 -23.96 13.41 -6.86
C TYR A 326 -23.09 14.49 -6.19
N ASP A 327 -23.69 15.56 -5.66
CA ASP A 327 -22.94 16.60 -4.97
C ASP A 327 -22.22 16.06 -3.73
N SER A 328 -22.88 15.15 -2.99
CA SER A 328 -22.29 14.46 -1.84
C SER A 328 -21.16 13.53 -2.25
N TYR A 329 -21.33 12.78 -3.35
CA TYR A 329 -20.30 11.92 -3.93
C TYR A 329 -19.05 12.71 -4.33
N VAL A 330 -19.23 13.82 -5.05
CA VAL A 330 -18.13 14.70 -5.45
C VAL A 330 -17.46 15.33 -4.23
N GLN A 331 -18.22 15.77 -3.23
CA GLN A 331 -17.65 16.35 -2.01
C GLN A 331 -16.81 15.33 -1.24
N ALA A 332 -17.26 14.08 -1.14
CA ALA A 332 -16.48 13.01 -0.52
C ALA A 332 -15.16 12.78 -1.27
N PHE A 333 -15.18 12.82 -2.60
CA PHE A 333 -13.98 12.70 -3.44
C PHE A 333 -13.00 13.87 -3.21
N VAL A 334 -13.52 15.11 -3.18
CA VAL A 334 -12.73 16.32 -2.88
C VAL A 334 -12.06 16.20 -1.51
N SER A 335 -12.80 15.80 -0.48
CA SER A 335 -12.27 15.67 0.87
C SER A 335 -11.27 14.51 1.02
N HIS A 336 -11.53 13.36 0.40
CA HIS A 336 -10.66 12.19 0.50
C HIS A 336 -9.30 12.42 -0.16
N TYR A 337 -9.30 12.99 -1.36
CA TYR A 337 -8.07 13.29 -2.11
C TYR A 337 -7.53 14.69 -1.87
N GLN A 338 -8.08 15.41 -0.87
CA GLN A 338 -7.62 16.72 -0.42
C GLN A 338 -7.56 17.79 -1.53
N TYR A 339 -8.47 17.75 -2.49
CA TYR A 339 -8.61 18.82 -3.48
C TYR A 339 -9.12 20.11 -2.81
N GLU A 340 -8.60 21.27 -3.23
CA GLU A 340 -9.03 22.57 -2.71
C GLU A 340 -10.48 22.90 -3.11
N SER A 341 -10.95 22.35 -4.24
CA SER A 341 -12.30 22.60 -4.75
C SER A 341 -12.75 21.56 -5.76
N LYS A 342 -14.08 21.47 -6.00
CA LYS A 342 -14.66 20.72 -7.12
C LYS A 342 -14.07 21.16 -8.47
N LYS A 343 -13.75 22.45 -8.62
CA LYS A 343 -13.16 22.99 -9.86
C LYS A 343 -11.76 22.43 -10.12
N GLN A 344 -10.95 22.25 -9.07
CA GLN A 344 -9.65 21.60 -9.20
C GLN A 344 -9.82 20.14 -9.58
N LEU A 345 -10.70 19.41 -8.86
CA LEU A 345 -11.04 18.04 -9.18
C LEU A 345 -11.44 17.87 -10.65
N PHE A 346 -12.33 18.73 -11.17
CA PHE A 346 -12.83 18.63 -12.54
C PHE A 346 -11.81 18.93 -13.64
N LYS A 347 -10.65 19.50 -13.30
CA LYS A 347 -9.53 19.62 -14.26
C LYS A 347 -8.82 18.30 -14.48
N GLU A 348 -8.81 17.43 -13.46
CA GLU A 348 -8.15 16.13 -13.51
C GLU A 348 -9.16 15.02 -13.86
N PHE A 349 -10.37 15.12 -13.32
CA PHE A 349 -11.47 14.17 -13.52
C PHE A 349 -12.67 14.87 -14.16
N PRO A 350 -12.86 14.80 -15.48
CA PRO A 350 -13.95 15.46 -16.16
C PRO A 350 -15.30 15.11 -15.52
N GLU A 351 -16.17 16.11 -15.33
CA GLU A 351 -17.45 15.95 -14.63
C GLU A 351 -18.31 14.83 -15.25
N LYS A 352 -18.24 14.67 -16.57
CA LYS A 352 -18.90 13.58 -17.33
C LYS A 352 -18.49 12.20 -16.79
N GLU A 353 -17.20 11.96 -16.58
CA GLU A 353 -16.67 10.70 -16.02
C GLU A 353 -17.12 10.47 -14.59
N LEU A 354 -17.08 11.51 -13.76
CA LEU A 354 -17.54 11.41 -12.38
C LEU A 354 -19.04 11.11 -12.28
N LYS A 355 -19.86 11.66 -13.17
CA LYS A 355 -21.30 11.32 -13.25
C LYS A 355 -21.51 9.87 -13.68
N LEU A 356 -20.72 9.37 -14.62
CA LEU A 356 -20.78 7.97 -15.04
C LEU A 356 -20.39 7.02 -13.91
N ALA A 357 -19.29 7.32 -13.22
CA ALA A 357 -18.84 6.57 -12.05
C ALA A 357 -19.91 6.56 -10.95
N TYR A 358 -20.55 7.70 -10.67
CA TYR A 358 -21.66 7.77 -9.72
C TYR A 358 -22.85 6.89 -10.13
N ARG A 359 -23.24 6.90 -11.40
CA ARG A 359 -24.34 6.05 -11.91
C ARG A 359 -23.98 4.57 -11.86
N ALA A 360 -22.75 4.21 -12.18
CA ALA A 360 -22.24 2.85 -12.01
C ALA A 360 -22.26 2.42 -10.54
N ASN A 361 -21.93 3.32 -9.59
CA ASN A 361 -22.03 3.07 -8.15
C ASN A 361 -23.47 2.75 -7.74
N LYS A 362 -24.43 3.54 -8.23
CA LYS A 362 -25.86 3.26 -8.00
C LYS A 362 -26.28 1.90 -8.56
N ALA A 363 -25.78 1.52 -9.73
CA ALA A 363 -26.05 0.19 -10.31
C ALA A 363 -25.46 -0.93 -9.45
N THR A 364 -24.23 -0.78 -8.98
CA THR A 364 -23.60 -1.73 -8.04
C THR A 364 -24.45 -1.89 -6.77
N GLU A 365 -24.84 -0.79 -6.11
CA GLU A 365 -25.69 -0.86 -4.93
C GLU A 365 -27.05 -1.50 -5.21
N PHE A 366 -27.63 -1.19 -6.37
CA PHE A 366 -28.91 -1.74 -6.80
C PHE A 366 -28.84 -3.25 -6.96
N ILE A 367 -27.77 -3.76 -7.57
CA ILE A 367 -27.55 -5.20 -7.77
C ILE A 367 -27.28 -5.87 -6.43
N LEU A 368 -26.37 -5.33 -5.61
CA LEU A 368 -26.04 -5.89 -4.29
C LEU A 368 -27.26 -6.03 -3.37
N LYS A 369 -28.16 -5.03 -3.36
CA LYS A 369 -29.41 -5.09 -2.55
C LYS A 369 -30.33 -6.25 -2.93
N GLN A 370 -30.18 -6.79 -4.14
CA GLN A 370 -30.99 -7.89 -4.67
C GLN A 370 -30.20 -9.20 -4.77
N ALA A 371 -28.89 -9.17 -4.61
CA ALA A 371 -28.03 -10.35 -4.70
C ALA A 371 -28.26 -11.27 -3.49
N LYS A 372 -28.20 -12.58 -3.72
CA LYS A 372 -28.19 -13.59 -2.67
C LYS A 372 -26.74 -13.90 -2.33
N ILE A 373 -26.22 -13.23 -1.31
CA ILE A 373 -24.82 -13.37 -0.91
C ILE A 373 -24.70 -14.40 0.21
N THR A 374 -23.93 -15.44 -0.04
CA THR A 374 -23.55 -16.45 0.96
C THR A 374 -22.14 -16.17 1.45
N TYR A 375 -22.00 -15.91 2.75
CA TYR A 375 -20.69 -15.71 3.37
C TYR A 375 -20.13 -17.03 3.90
N THR A 376 -18.91 -17.37 3.49
CA THR A 376 -18.21 -18.55 4.01
C THR A 376 -17.07 -18.09 4.93
N GLU A 377 -17.26 -18.28 6.23
CA GLU A 377 -16.23 -17.94 7.21
C GLU A 377 -15.01 -18.86 7.04
N GLN A 378 -13.85 -18.24 6.90
CA GLN A 378 -12.55 -18.90 6.86
C GLN A 378 -11.73 -18.43 8.06
N LYS A 379 -11.00 -19.36 8.68
CA LYS A 379 -9.95 -18.98 9.61
C LYS A 379 -8.84 -18.30 8.81
N ALA A 380 -8.27 -17.23 9.36
CA ALA A 380 -7.07 -16.64 8.79
C ALA A 380 -6.00 -17.73 8.63
N THR A 381 -5.46 -17.87 7.43
CA THR A 381 -4.32 -18.74 7.18
C THR A 381 -3.12 -18.14 7.92
N LYS A 382 -2.41 -18.97 8.70
CA LYS A 382 -1.11 -18.61 9.24
C LYS A 382 -0.16 -18.48 8.03
N GLU A 383 0.16 -17.27 7.63
CA GLU A 383 1.24 -17.01 6.67
C GLU A 383 2.61 -17.23 7.31
#